data_AF-A0A953BGI2-F1
#
_entry.id   AF-A0A953BGI2-F1
#
_cell.length_a   1.000
_cell.length_b   1.000
_cell.length_c   1.000
_cell.angle_alpha   90.00
_cell.angle_beta   90.00
_cell.angle_gamma   90.00
#
_symmetry.space_group_name_H-M   'P 1'
#
loop_
_entity.id
_entity.type
_entity.pdbx_description
1 polymer ?
#
loop_
_entity_poly.entity_id
_entity_poly.type
_entity_poly.pdbx_seq_one_letter_code
_entity_poly.pdbx_strand_id
1 'polypeptide(L)' 'MDRLERIHRIEIISDEQAAILRRIPGARRVAMMDALCDFGRELMFARLRATHPTWTDEQRATEVARRVARASE' A
#
# COMPACT_ATOMS: atom_id res chain seq x y z
N MET A 1 23.67 10.29 -0.65
CA MET A 1 22.68 10.29 -1.74
C MET A 1 21.36 9.90 -1.12
N ASP A 2 20.46 10.88 -1.02
CA ASP A 2 19.40 10.94 -0.04
C ASP A 2 18.22 10.00 -0.40
N ARG A 3 17.69 9.30 0.60
CA ARG A 3 16.66 8.24 0.43
C ARG A 3 15.34 8.78 -0.11
N LEU A 4 15.16 10.10 -0.05
CA LEU A 4 13.96 10.85 -0.44
C LEU A 4 13.91 11.22 -1.93
N GLU A 5 15.04 11.26 -2.65
CA GLU A 5 15.06 11.62 -4.08
C GLU A 5 14.32 10.60 -4.97
N ARG A 6 14.13 9.37 -4.49
CA ARG A 6 13.51 8.28 -5.26
C ARG A 6 11.99 8.39 -5.44
N ILE A 7 11.32 9.32 -4.75
CA ILE A 7 9.85 9.41 -4.71
C ILE A 7 9.31 10.59 -5.55
N HIS A 8 10.17 11.48 -6.07
CA HIS A 8 9.73 12.74 -6.69
C HIS A 8 9.81 12.77 -8.22
N ARG A 9 9.83 11.62 -8.90
CA ARG A 9 9.67 11.61 -10.37
C ARG A 9 8.19 11.65 -10.71
N ILE A 10 7.69 12.83 -11.08
CA ILE A 10 6.36 12.96 -11.66
C ILE A 10 6.40 12.34 -13.06
N GLU A 11 5.73 11.21 -13.24
CA GLU A 11 5.52 10.62 -14.55
C GLU A 11 4.31 11.32 -15.22
N ILE A 12 4.60 12.07 -16.28
CA ILE A 12 3.56 12.74 -17.07
C ILE A 12 2.88 11.70 -17.95
N ILE A 13 1.58 11.50 -17.76
CA ILE A 13 0.75 10.65 -18.62
C ILE A 13 0.17 11.46 -19.78
N SER A 14 -0.04 10.82 -20.93
CA SER A 14 -0.71 11.45 -22.07
C SER A 14 -2.21 11.68 -21.80
N ASP A 15 -2.82 12.58 -22.56
CA ASP A 15 -4.27 12.82 -22.49
C ASP A 15 -5.09 11.56 -22.79
N GLU A 16 -4.59 10.71 -23.69
CA GLU A 16 -5.21 9.42 -24.00
C GLU A 16 -5.19 8.48 -22.79
N GLN A 17 -4.04 8.36 -22.11
CA GLN A 17 -3.92 7.57 -20.88
C GLN A 17 -4.83 8.12 -19.78
N ALA A 18 -4.88 9.45 -19.63
CA ALA A 18 -5.78 10.09 -18.68
C ALA A 18 -7.25 9.80 -19.00
N ALA A 19 -7.65 9.81 -20.27
CA ALA A 19 -9.01 9.48 -20.70
C ALA A 19 -9.38 8.02 -20.35
N ILE A 20 -8.46 7.07 -20.50
CA ILE A 20 -8.66 5.67 -20.10
C ILE A 20 -8.88 5.57 -18.60
N LEU A 21 -8.02 6.19 -17.79
CA LEU A 21 -8.13 6.18 -16.33
C LEU A 21 -9.43 6.85 -15.84
N ARG A 22 -9.86 7.92 -16.52
CA ARG A 22 -11.14 8.61 -16.23
C ARG A 22 -12.37 7.73 -16.46
N ARG A 23 -12.30 6.76 -17.39
CA ARG A 23 -13.40 5.83 -17.67
C ARG A 23 -13.57 4.71 -16.64
N ILE A 24 -12.61 4.53 -15.73
CA ILE A 24 -12.72 3.51 -14.67
C ILE A 24 -13.91 3.86 -13.75
N PRO A 25 -14.93 2.98 -13.63
CA PRO A 25 -16.08 3.24 -12.76
C PRO A 25 -15.68 3.47 -11.32
N GLY A 26 -16.40 4.35 -10.61
CA GLY A 26 -16.10 4.69 -9.21
C GLY A 26 -16.00 3.47 -8.29
N ALA A 27 -16.96 2.54 -8.38
CA ALA A 27 -16.93 1.27 -7.64
C ALA A 27 -15.67 0.44 -7.92
N ARG A 28 -15.20 0.42 -9.18
CA ARG A 28 -13.97 -0.29 -9.53
C ARG A 28 -12.74 0.38 -8.93
N ARG A 29 -12.71 1.71 -8.86
CA ARG A 29 -11.62 2.45 -8.21
C ARG A 29 -11.54 2.14 -6.72
N VAL A 30 -12.69 2.13 -6.02
CA VAL A 30 -12.74 1.77 -4.59
C VAL A 30 -12.23 0.34 -4.40
N ALA A 31 -12.72 -0.62 -5.18
CA ALA A 31 -12.25 -2.00 -5.10
C ALA A 31 -10.73 -2.14 -5.36
N MET A 32 -10.16 -1.34 -6.26
CA MET A 32 -8.71 -1.30 -6.48
C MET A 32 -7.95 -0.76 -5.26
N MET A 33 -8.50 0.25 -4.58
CA MET A 33 -7.89 0.78 -3.36
C MET A 33 -7.99 -0.20 -2.18
N ASP A 34 -9.11 -0.90 -2.05
CA ASP A 34 -9.26 -1.95 -1.04
C ASP A 34 -8.23 -3.06 -1.25
N ALA A 35 -8.11 -3.56 -2.48
CA ALA A 35 -7.12 -4.57 -2.84
C ALA A 35 -5.67 -4.09 -2.58
N LEU A 36 -5.38 -2.82 -2.84
CA LEU A 36 -4.08 -2.22 -2.54
C LEU A 36 -3.80 -2.19 -1.04
N CYS A 37 -4.81 -1.86 -0.23
CA CYS A 37 -4.69 -1.86 1.23
C CYS A 37 -4.41 -3.28 1.77
N ASP A 38 -5.12 -4.28 1.26
CA ASP A 38 -4.93 -5.67 1.68
C ASP A 38 -3.54 -6.18 1.31
N PHE A 39 -3.10 -5.93 0.08
CA PHE A 39 -1.74 -6.26 -0.35
C PHE A 39 -0.68 -5.59 0.54
N GLY A 40 -0.89 -4.32 0.90
CA GLY A 40 0.00 -3.61 1.84
C GLY A 40 0.10 -4.30 3.21
N ARG A 41 -1.03 -4.79 3.74
CA ARG A 41 -1.07 -5.55 5.01
C ARG A 41 -0.30 -6.87 4.91
N GLU A 42 -0.47 -7.61 3.81
CA GLU A 42 0.24 -8.85 3.57
C GLU A 42 1.76 -8.63 3.49
N LEU A 43 2.22 -7.60 2.78
CA LEU A 43 3.64 -7.25 2.70
C LEU A 43 4.22 -6.91 4.08
N MET A 44 3.49 -6.12 4.88
CA MET A 44 3.91 -5.80 6.25
C MET A 44 3.99 -7.06 7.11
N PHE A 45 3.00 -7.94 7.02
CA PHE A 45 3.00 -9.20 7.76
C PHE A 45 4.17 -10.11 7.35
N ALA A 46 4.43 -10.26 6.05
CA ALA A 46 5.56 -11.02 5.52
C ALA A 46 6.90 -10.47 6.02
N ARG A 47 7.05 -9.13 6.01
CA ARG A 47 8.23 -8.47 6.57
C ARG A 47 8.38 -8.76 8.07
N LEU A 48 7.31 -8.65 8.86
CA LEU A 48 7.36 -8.94 10.29
C LEU A 48 7.73 -10.39 10.57
N ARG A 49 7.27 -11.33 9.75
CA ARG A 49 7.66 -12.75 9.84
C ARG A 49 9.14 -12.96 9.59
N ALA A 50 9.73 -12.23 8.66
CA ALA A 50 11.18 -12.28 8.42
C ALA A 50 12.00 -11.59 9.52
N THR A 51 11.54 -10.46 10.06
CA THR A 51 12.31 -9.67 11.04
C THR A 51 12.06 -10.06 12.50
N HIS A 52 10.94 -10.72 12.79
CA HIS A 52 10.55 -11.20 14.12
C HIS A 52 10.13 -12.68 14.03
N PRO A 53 11.08 -13.61 13.81
CA PRO A 53 10.77 -15.02 13.59
C PRO A 53 10.15 -15.70 14.82
N THR A 54 10.42 -15.18 16.03
CA THR A 54 9.87 -15.72 17.29
C THR A 54 8.48 -15.21 17.62
N TRP A 55 7.95 -14.23 16.89
CA TRP A 55 6.61 -13.73 17.13
C TRP A 55 5.55 -14.71 16.62
N THR A 56 4.45 -14.80 17.35
CA THR A 56 3.26 -15.52 16.87
C THR A 56 2.56 -14.72 15.77
N ASP A 57 1.66 -15.38 15.04
CA ASP A 57 0.89 -14.72 14.00
C ASP A 57 -0.06 -13.67 14.57
N GLU A 58 -0.59 -13.87 15.77
CA GLU A 58 -1.44 -12.88 16.47
C GLU A 58 -0.65 -11.61 16.81
N GLN A 59 0.59 -11.76 17.27
CA GLN A 59 1.47 -10.61 17.57
C GLN A 59 1.77 -9.83 16.29
N ARG A 60 2.06 -10.53 15.19
CA ARG A 60 2.27 -9.91 13.87
C ARG A 60 1.03 -9.19 13.37
N ALA A 61 -0.15 -9.81 13.47
CA ALA A 61 -1.42 -9.22 13.05
C ALA A 61 -1.76 -7.95 13.86
N THR A 62 -1.55 -8.00 15.17
CA THR A 62 -1.74 -6.84 16.07
C THR A 62 -0.83 -5.67 15.67
N GLU A 63 0.44 -5.96 15.37
CA GLU A 63 1.39 -4.93 14.95
C GLU A 63 1.05 -4.35 13.56
N VAL A 64 0.59 -5.17 12.61
CA VAL A 64 0.09 -4.69 11.32
C VAL A 64 -1.10 -3.75 11.53
N ALA A 65 -2.09 -4.15 12.33
CA ALA A 65 -3.26 -3.32 12.64
C ALA A 65 -2.85 -1.98 13.28
N ARG A 66 -1.91 -2.01 14.24
CA ARG A 66 -1.37 -0.81 14.89
C ARG A 66 -0.70 0.15 13.89
N ARG A 67 0.07 -0.38 12.93
CA ARG A 67 0.74 0.44 11.90
C ARG A 67 -0.24 1.07 10.93
N VAL A 68 -1.26 0.33 10.51
CA VAL A 68 -2.31 0.84 9.62
C VAL A 68 -3.12 1.93 10.31
N ALA A 69 -3.51 1.74 11.58
CA ALA A 69 -4.26 2.74 12.34
C ALA A 69 -3.49 4.06 12.48
N ARG A 70 -2.17 3.99 12.77
CA ARG A 70 -1.32 5.19 12.89
C ARG A 70 -0.97 5.86 11.56
N ALA A 71 -1.14 5.18 10.43
CA ALA A 71 -0.92 5.79 9.12
C ALA A 71 -2.08 6.71 8.69
N SER A 72 -3.17 6.74 9.46
CA SER A 72 -4.36 7.55 9.22
C SER A 72 -4.41 8.83 10.06
N GLU A 73 -3.39 9.08 10.90
CA GLU A 73 -3.15 10.33 11.67
C GLU A 73 -2.16 11.23 10.92
#